data_AF-A0A8F3AI14-F1
#
_entry.id   AF-A0A8F3AI14-F1
#
_cell.length_a   1.000
_cell.length_b   1.000
_cell.length_c   1.000
_cell.angle_alpha   90.00
_cell.angle_beta   90.00
_cell.angle_gamma   90.00
#
_symmetry.space_group_name_H-M   'P 1'
#
loop_
_entity.id
_entity.type
_entity.pdbx_description
1 polymer ?
#
loop_
_entity_poly.entity_id
_entity_poly.type
_entity_poly.pdbx_seq_one_letter_code
_entity_poly.pdbx_strand_id
1 'polypeptide(L)'
;MSEKFLFTSESVGEGHPDKICDQVSDAILDACLAVDPLSKVACETAAKTGLIMVFGEITTKAQLDYQKIIRDTIKHIGYDNSEKGFDYKTCNVLVAIEQQSPDIAQGLHYEKALEELGAGDQGIMFGYATDETPEKLPLTVLLSHKLNKALADARRSGELAWLRPDTKTQVTVEYEKDGGAVKPLRVDTVVISTQHAEEITTEDLRTEILEKVVKRTIPAHLLDDKTVYHIQPSGRFVIGGPQGDAGLTGRKIIVDTYGGWGAHGGGAFSGKDFSKVDRSAAYAARWVAKSLVNAGLARRALVQFSYAIGVAEPLSIHVDTYGTSKYSSEQLVDIINKNFDLRPGVIVKELDLARPIYFNTASYGHFTNQSNPWEQPKDQELLTGVIDESQFSFVFTPHKVLRKWFEPDKLNVEDEDIRSYERFLKRELLRRQKVAEAKGSNKMHTDNEAFFRKPKMDGPTIDPQKIHKFHFSKASCAKKVSCHEAGMVPKKETAAFTVNKTKRVKFEESVPVLPIASIKKEPAAPTNKTAIIKPAKKRVPAIDYNRLQFERCFPINRGAQ
;
A
#
# COMPACT_ATOMS: atom_id res chain seq x y z
N MET A 1 -34.12 -0.17 -9.98
CA MET A 1 -33.18 0.95 -10.15
C MET A 1 -31.81 0.45 -9.78
N SER A 2 -30.82 0.74 -10.60
CA SER A 2 -29.39 0.52 -10.30
C SER A 2 -29.04 1.17 -8.95
N GLU A 3 -28.24 0.48 -8.16
CA GLU A 3 -27.81 0.96 -6.84
C GLU A 3 -26.84 2.13 -7.01
N LYS A 4 -27.15 3.24 -6.34
CA LYS A 4 -26.30 4.44 -6.31
C LYS A 4 -25.59 4.58 -4.98
N PHE A 5 -24.38 5.14 -5.00
CA PHE A 5 -23.60 5.39 -3.80
C PHE A 5 -22.69 6.61 -3.97
N LEU A 6 -22.22 7.15 -2.85
CA LEU A 6 -21.21 8.22 -2.82
C LEU A 6 -19.85 7.63 -2.50
N PHE A 7 -18.82 8.06 -3.21
CA PHE A 7 -17.43 7.72 -2.90
C PHE A 7 -16.57 8.97 -2.89
N THR A 8 -15.62 9.03 -1.96
CA THR A 8 -14.79 10.22 -1.71
C THR A 8 -13.31 9.87 -1.81
N SER A 9 -12.54 10.72 -2.47
CA SER A 9 -11.08 10.70 -2.42
C SER A 9 -10.55 12.09 -2.12
N GLU A 10 -9.38 12.17 -1.48
CA GLU A 10 -8.70 13.43 -1.17
C GLU A 10 -7.30 13.49 -1.79
N SER A 11 -6.74 14.70 -1.83
CA SER A 11 -5.37 14.97 -2.19
C SER A 11 -4.84 16.14 -1.37
N VAL A 12 -3.52 16.21 -1.23
CA VAL A 12 -2.83 17.38 -0.69
C VAL A 12 -1.79 17.87 -1.71
N GLY A 13 -1.57 19.18 -1.77
CA GLY A 13 -0.63 19.79 -2.72
C GLY A 13 0.83 19.63 -2.30
N GLU A 14 1.73 20.06 -3.19
CA GLU A 14 3.19 19.99 -3.01
C GLU A 14 3.73 20.69 -1.75
N GLY A 15 2.99 21.66 -1.20
CA GLY A 15 3.38 22.37 0.02
C GLY A 15 2.93 21.74 1.33
N HIS A 16 2.14 20.66 1.29
CA HIS A 16 1.76 19.94 2.50
C HIS A 16 3.00 19.33 3.17
N PRO A 17 3.17 19.40 4.51
CA PRO A 17 4.42 19.00 5.16
C PRO A 17 4.85 17.55 4.87
N ASP A 18 3.93 16.58 4.88
CA ASP A 18 4.25 15.21 4.44
C ASP A 18 4.73 15.15 2.98
N LYS A 19 4.13 15.94 2.07
CA LYS A 19 4.52 15.97 0.66
C LYS A 19 5.84 16.71 0.43
N ILE A 20 6.21 17.66 1.29
CA ILE A 20 7.57 18.23 1.30
C ILE A 20 8.57 17.10 1.59
N CYS A 21 8.29 16.24 2.58
CA CYS A 21 9.16 15.12 2.93
C CYS A 21 9.30 14.13 1.77
N ASP A 22 8.19 13.73 1.13
CA ASP A 22 8.21 12.86 -0.05
C ASP A 22 9.06 13.45 -1.20
N GLN A 23 8.87 14.74 -1.51
CA GLN A 23 9.62 15.42 -2.57
C GLN A 23 11.11 15.54 -2.25
N VAL A 24 11.48 15.83 -1.00
CA VAL A 24 12.89 15.90 -0.58
C VAL A 24 13.56 14.52 -0.65
N SER A 25 12.87 13.49 -0.16
CA SER A 25 13.34 12.10 -0.25
C SER A 25 13.58 11.67 -1.70
N ASP A 26 12.67 11.99 -2.62
CA ASP A 26 12.84 11.65 -4.04
C ASP A 26 13.81 12.57 -4.79
N ALA A 27 13.99 13.84 -4.37
CA ALA A 27 15.03 14.70 -4.93
C ALA A 27 16.43 14.16 -4.61
N ILE A 28 16.64 13.64 -3.40
CA ILE A 28 17.88 12.98 -3.01
C ILE A 28 18.09 11.69 -3.81
N LEU A 29 17.04 10.87 -3.96
CA LEU A 29 17.10 9.67 -4.80
C LEU A 29 17.50 10.00 -6.25
N ASP A 30 16.85 10.99 -6.86
CA ASP A 30 17.17 11.40 -8.24
C ASP A 30 18.60 11.93 -8.33
N ALA A 31 19.09 12.68 -7.34
CA ALA A 31 20.48 13.12 -7.30
C ALA A 31 21.48 11.94 -7.22
N CYS A 32 21.17 10.88 -6.48
CA CYS A 32 21.95 9.65 -6.47
C CYS A 32 21.97 8.98 -7.85
N LEU A 33 20.78 8.75 -8.42
CA LEU A 33 20.61 7.99 -9.67
C LEU A 33 21.14 8.73 -10.91
N ALA A 34 21.18 10.06 -10.88
CA ALA A 34 21.75 10.87 -11.95
C ALA A 34 23.25 10.64 -12.15
N VAL A 35 23.97 10.26 -11.08
CA VAL A 35 25.42 10.02 -11.11
C VAL A 35 25.73 8.52 -11.07
N ASP A 36 25.02 7.77 -10.23
CA ASP A 36 25.19 6.34 -10.05
C ASP A 36 23.83 5.64 -10.19
N PRO A 37 23.47 5.17 -11.40
CA PRO A 37 22.22 4.47 -11.67
C PRO A 37 21.98 3.20 -10.83
N LEU A 38 23.00 2.68 -10.14
CA LEU A 38 22.88 1.50 -9.29
C LEU A 38 22.76 1.84 -7.80
N SER A 39 22.68 3.13 -7.45
CA SER A 39 22.55 3.61 -6.08
C SER A 39 21.44 2.88 -5.30
N LYS A 40 21.72 2.53 -4.05
CA LYS A 40 20.75 2.00 -3.09
C LYS A 40 20.36 3.10 -2.12
N VAL A 41 19.07 3.42 -2.11
CA VAL A 41 18.54 4.57 -1.39
C VAL A 41 17.29 4.14 -0.62
N ALA A 42 17.29 4.44 0.66
CA ALA A 42 16.16 4.41 1.58
C ALA A 42 16.22 5.71 2.40
N CYS A 43 15.91 6.82 1.74
CA CYS A 43 16.01 8.17 2.31
C CYS A 43 14.67 8.62 2.87
N GLU A 44 14.60 8.74 4.19
CA GLU A 44 13.46 9.25 4.93
C GLU A 44 13.65 10.73 5.26
N THR A 45 12.56 11.49 5.26
CA THR A 45 12.55 12.91 5.60
C THR A 45 11.49 13.20 6.65
N ALA A 46 11.85 14.01 7.64
CA ALA A 46 10.93 14.58 8.62
C ALA A 46 11.01 16.12 8.59
N ALA A 47 9.87 16.79 8.73
CA ALA A 47 9.78 18.24 8.73
C ALA A 47 8.96 18.76 9.93
N LYS A 48 9.42 19.86 10.53
CA LYS A 48 8.67 20.61 11.55
C LYS A 48 9.12 22.09 11.52
N THR A 49 8.57 22.91 12.40
CA THR A 49 8.87 24.34 12.53
C THR A 49 10.38 24.62 12.47
N GLY A 50 10.84 25.23 11.38
CA GLY A 50 12.23 25.62 11.18
C GLY A 50 13.23 24.45 11.04
N LEU A 51 12.76 23.21 10.85
CA LEU A 51 13.60 22.02 10.77
C LEU A 51 13.18 21.11 9.61
N ILE A 52 14.17 20.63 8.87
CA ILE A 52 14.07 19.44 8.04
C ILE A 52 15.21 18.48 8.40
N MET A 53 14.88 17.21 8.59
CA MET A 53 15.81 16.14 8.91
C MET A 53 15.71 15.08 7.84
N VAL A 54 16.84 14.74 7.22
CA VAL A 54 16.95 13.58 6.33
C VAL A 54 17.75 12.49 7.03
N PHE A 55 17.26 11.26 6.95
CA PHE A 55 17.84 10.10 7.64
C PHE A 55 17.56 8.81 6.87
N GLY A 56 18.17 7.70 7.30
CA GLY A 56 18.08 6.40 6.63
C GLY A 56 19.37 6.03 5.93
N GLU A 57 19.29 5.17 4.92
CA GLU A 57 20.46 4.49 4.35
C GLU A 57 20.68 4.81 2.87
N ILE A 58 21.89 5.24 2.52
CA ILE A 58 22.30 5.51 1.14
C ILE A 58 23.67 4.87 0.86
N THR A 59 23.70 4.00 -0.15
CA THR A 59 24.92 3.47 -0.75
C THR A 59 24.99 3.93 -2.19
N THR A 60 25.90 4.86 -2.48
CA THR A 60 26.06 5.48 -3.80
C THR A 60 27.50 5.92 -4.04
N LYS A 61 27.92 5.99 -5.30
CA LYS A 61 29.16 6.67 -5.71
C LYS A 61 28.98 8.19 -5.86
N ALA A 62 27.75 8.69 -5.84
CA ALA A 62 27.44 10.10 -5.97
C ALA A 62 27.99 10.91 -4.77
N GLN A 63 28.56 12.07 -5.07
CA GLN A 63 28.92 13.07 -4.05
C GLN A 63 27.78 14.08 -3.95
N LEU A 64 27.03 14.04 -2.85
CA LEU A 64 25.80 14.82 -2.68
C LEU A 64 26.02 16.02 -1.79
N ASP A 65 25.56 17.19 -2.25
CA ASP A 65 25.30 18.34 -1.38
C ASP A 65 23.85 18.28 -0.89
N TYR A 66 23.62 17.56 0.21
CA TYR A 66 22.30 17.43 0.82
C TYR A 66 21.67 18.79 1.13
N GLN A 67 22.45 19.75 1.64
CA GLN A 67 21.94 21.09 1.97
C GLN A 67 21.37 21.75 0.72
N LYS A 68 22.11 21.73 -0.38
CA LYS A 68 21.67 22.33 -1.63
C LYS A 68 20.43 21.62 -2.18
N ILE A 69 20.42 20.29 -2.27
CA ILE A 69 19.28 19.52 -2.81
C ILE A 69 17.99 19.81 -2.02
N ILE A 70 18.09 19.75 -0.69
CA ILE A 70 16.95 19.98 0.21
C ILE A 70 16.43 21.41 0.07
N ARG A 71 17.32 22.41 0.09
CA ARG A 71 16.94 23.82 0.00
C ARG A 71 16.37 24.17 -1.37
N ASP A 72 16.94 23.65 -2.45
CA ASP A 72 16.40 23.86 -3.81
C ASP A 72 15.00 23.24 -3.95
N THR A 73 14.76 22.09 -3.32
CA THR A 73 13.44 21.44 -3.28
C THR A 73 12.42 22.30 -2.53
N ILE A 74 12.75 22.77 -1.32
CA ILE A 74 11.87 23.64 -0.52
C ILE A 74 11.57 24.95 -1.26
N LYS A 75 12.59 25.52 -1.93
CA LYS A 75 12.44 26.71 -2.77
C LYS A 75 11.50 26.44 -3.95
N HIS A 76 11.65 25.31 -4.64
CA HIS A 76 10.80 24.92 -5.77
C HIS A 76 9.33 24.83 -5.38
N ILE A 77 9.03 24.25 -4.21
CA ILE A 77 7.67 24.14 -3.64
C ILE A 77 7.06 25.53 -3.37
N GLY A 78 7.89 26.53 -3.07
CA GLY A 78 7.47 27.93 -2.88
C GLY A 78 7.54 28.44 -1.44
N TYR A 79 8.27 27.74 -0.56
CA TYR A 79 8.63 28.19 0.79
C TYR A 79 9.91 29.04 0.74
N ASP A 80 9.77 30.27 0.28
CA ASP A 80 10.82 31.25 0.00
C ASP A 80 10.83 32.47 0.94
N ASN A 81 9.93 32.48 1.91
CA ASN A 81 9.77 33.54 2.90
C ASN A 81 9.17 32.95 4.18
N SER A 82 9.77 33.29 5.33
CA SER A 82 9.35 32.86 6.67
C SER A 82 7.89 33.19 7.01
N GLU A 83 7.28 34.22 6.40
CA GLU A 83 5.85 34.54 6.55
C GLU A 83 4.92 33.42 6.08
N LYS A 84 5.39 32.55 5.17
CA LYS A 84 4.67 31.36 4.68
C LYS A 84 4.71 30.19 5.67
N GLY A 85 5.42 30.34 6.79
CA GLY A 85 5.59 29.34 7.84
C GLY A 85 6.76 28.37 7.65
N PHE A 86 7.49 28.49 6.54
CA PHE A 86 8.74 27.78 6.31
C PHE A 86 9.56 28.50 5.23
N ASP A 87 10.88 28.38 5.29
CA ASP A 87 11.79 29.16 4.44
C ASP A 87 13.07 28.39 4.15
N TYR A 88 13.33 28.14 2.86
CA TYR A 88 14.49 27.38 2.40
C TYR A 88 15.83 28.01 2.80
N LYS A 89 15.89 29.32 3.10
CA LYS A 89 17.13 30.00 3.49
C LYS A 89 17.44 29.85 4.97
N THR A 90 16.41 29.83 5.81
CA THR A 90 16.57 29.94 7.28
C THR A 90 16.30 28.64 8.00
N CYS A 91 15.68 27.64 7.36
CA CYS A 91 15.44 26.35 8.00
C CYS A 91 16.75 25.64 8.37
N ASN A 92 16.75 25.00 9.54
CA ASN A 92 17.79 24.08 9.95
C ASN A 92 17.64 22.78 9.14
N VAL A 93 18.77 22.25 8.69
CA VAL A 93 18.85 21.00 7.94
C VAL A 93 19.74 20.05 8.73
N LEU A 94 19.17 18.94 9.19
CA LEU A 94 19.88 17.85 9.86
C LEU A 94 20.02 16.67 8.90
N VAL A 95 21.24 16.15 8.79
CA VAL A 95 21.55 15.00 7.93
C VAL A 95 22.07 13.88 8.83
N ALA A 96 21.32 12.78 8.89
CA ALA A 96 21.63 11.58 9.64
C ALA A 96 21.53 10.35 8.73
N ILE A 97 22.27 10.39 7.61
CA ILE A 97 22.32 9.33 6.60
C ILE A 97 23.50 8.41 6.89
N GLU A 98 23.27 7.10 6.87
CA GLU A 98 24.29 6.06 6.98
C GLU A 98 24.42 5.24 5.69
N GLN A 99 25.44 4.39 5.60
CA GLN A 99 25.52 3.41 4.51
C GLN A 99 24.58 2.22 4.81
N GLN A 100 24.08 1.57 3.76
CA GLN A 100 23.23 0.39 3.93
C GLN A 100 23.95 -0.75 4.65
N SER A 101 23.24 -1.49 5.50
CA SER A 101 23.77 -2.67 6.20
C SER A 101 24.35 -3.69 5.20
N PRO A 102 25.60 -4.16 5.41
CA PRO A 102 26.21 -5.22 4.60
C PRO A 102 25.39 -6.52 4.56
N ASP A 103 24.68 -6.86 5.64
CA ASP A 103 23.86 -8.08 5.72
C ASP A 103 22.66 -8.04 4.76
N ILE A 104 22.05 -6.85 4.61
CA ILE A 104 20.98 -6.62 3.63
C ILE A 104 21.56 -6.63 2.21
N ALA A 105 22.72 -6.01 2.01
CA ALA A 105 23.37 -5.95 0.70
C ALA A 105 23.75 -7.36 0.17
N GLN A 106 24.20 -8.26 1.06
CA GLN A 106 24.52 -9.64 0.70
C GLN A 106 23.30 -10.44 0.25
N GLY A 107 22.15 -10.26 0.93
CA GLY A 107 20.91 -10.97 0.64
C GLY A 107 20.26 -10.61 -0.70
N LEU A 108 20.68 -9.49 -1.29
CA LEU A 108 20.15 -9.00 -2.57
C LEU A 108 20.99 -9.40 -3.77
N HIS A 109 22.12 -10.10 -3.56
CA HIS A 109 22.96 -10.64 -4.62
C HIS A 109 23.38 -9.60 -5.67
N TYR A 110 23.75 -8.38 -5.25
CA TYR A 110 24.12 -7.28 -6.17
C TYR A 110 25.31 -7.57 -7.10
N GLU A 111 26.09 -8.60 -6.81
CA GLU A 111 27.17 -9.14 -7.65
C GLU A 111 26.67 -9.89 -8.89
N LYS A 112 25.38 -10.29 -8.92
CA LYS A 112 24.76 -11.04 -10.01
C LYS A 112 24.12 -10.12 -11.04
N ALA A 113 23.69 -10.69 -12.17
CA ALA A 113 22.90 -9.98 -13.18
C ALA A 113 21.64 -9.36 -12.54
N LEU A 114 21.24 -8.18 -13.01
CA LEU A 114 20.10 -7.42 -12.46
C LEU A 114 18.84 -8.29 -12.37
N GLU A 115 18.61 -9.14 -13.38
CA GLU A 115 17.46 -10.03 -13.53
C GLU A 115 17.40 -11.17 -12.49
N GLU A 116 18.50 -11.44 -11.79
CA GLU A 116 18.58 -12.44 -10.71
C GLU A 116 18.43 -11.82 -9.31
N LEU A 117 18.26 -10.51 -9.22
CA LEU A 117 18.08 -9.84 -7.94
C LEU A 117 16.77 -10.27 -7.29
N GLY A 118 16.89 -10.79 -6.06
CA GLY A 118 15.76 -11.06 -5.19
C GLY A 118 15.08 -9.77 -4.71
N ALA A 119 13.87 -9.88 -4.18
CA ALA A 119 13.18 -8.73 -3.60
C ALA A 119 13.98 -8.11 -2.44
N GLY A 120 14.05 -6.78 -2.45
CA GLY A 120 14.69 -5.93 -1.42
C GLY A 120 14.21 -6.18 0.00
N ASP A 121 12.94 -6.56 0.13
CA ASP A 121 12.21 -6.82 1.36
C ASP A 121 11.03 -7.75 1.05
N GLN A 122 10.40 -8.30 2.08
CA GLN A 122 9.06 -8.87 1.93
C GLN A 122 8.04 -7.74 1.68
N GLY A 123 6.96 -8.05 0.96
CA GLY A 123 5.91 -7.06 0.80
C GLY A 123 4.75 -7.55 -0.04
N ILE A 124 3.69 -6.74 -0.01
CA ILE A 124 2.46 -6.95 -0.78
C ILE A 124 2.23 -5.65 -1.55
N MET A 125 1.86 -5.75 -2.82
CA MET A 125 1.66 -4.59 -3.69
C MET A 125 0.35 -4.75 -4.45
N PHE A 126 -0.32 -3.63 -4.70
CA PHE A 126 -1.59 -3.61 -5.42
C PHE A 126 -1.56 -2.65 -6.62
N GLY A 127 -2.07 -3.15 -7.73
CA GLY A 127 -2.33 -2.45 -8.97
C GLY A 127 -3.82 -2.27 -9.17
N TYR A 128 -4.29 -1.08 -9.51
CA TYR A 128 -5.70 -0.87 -9.82
C TYR A 128 -5.88 -0.10 -11.12
N ALA A 129 -6.89 -0.49 -11.90
CA ALA A 129 -7.36 0.23 -13.06
C ALA A 129 -8.88 0.10 -13.22
N THR A 130 -9.48 1.09 -13.85
CA THR A 130 -10.93 1.23 -14.08
C THR A 130 -11.15 1.94 -15.42
N ASP A 131 -12.23 1.66 -16.14
CA ASP A 131 -12.54 2.30 -17.41
C ASP A 131 -13.29 3.64 -17.27
N GLU A 132 -13.55 4.09 -16.03
CA GLU A 132 -14.31 5.32 -15.76
C GLU A 132 -13.63 6.61 -16.22
N THR A 133 -12.31 6.59 -16.47
CA THR A 133 -11.54 7.71 -17.05
C THR A 133 -10.61 7.24 -18.17
N PRO A 134 -10.22 8.12 -19.11
CA PRO A 134 -9.20 7.81 -20.11
C PRO A 134 -7.86 7.36 -19.51
N GLU A 135 -7.44 7.97 -18.41
CA GLU A 135 -6.21 7.65 -17.65
C GLU A 135 -6.27 6.27 -16.96
N LYS A 136 -7.41 5.60 -17.02
CA LYS A 136 -7.72 4.34 -16.33
C LYS A 136 -7.59 4.44 -14.80
N LEU A 137 -7.86 5.61 -14.25
CA LEU A 137 -7.83 5.91 -12.82
C LEU A 137 -9.23 6.23 -12.28
N PRO A 138 -9.48 6.07 -10.96
CA PRO A 138 -10.72 6.54 -10.37
C PRO A 138 -10.88 8.05 -10.54
N LEU A 139 -12.09 8.50 -10.93
CA LEU A 139 -12.38 9.90 -11.18
C LEU A 139 -12.21 10.75 -9.92
N THR A 140 -12.60 10.24 -8.74
CA THR A 140 -12.50 10.97 -7.47
C THR A 140 -11.06 11.40 -7.16
N VAL A 141 -10.09 10.48 -7.21
CA VAL A 141 -8.69 10.80 -6.91
C VAL A 141 -8.06 11.67 -8.00
N LEU A 142 -8.41 11.42 -9.26
CA LEU A 142 -7.94 12.21 -10.40
C LEU A 142 -8.37 13.68 -10.29
N LEU A 143 -9.64 13.94 -9.95
CA LEU A 143 -10.14 15.30 -9.76
C LEU A 143 -9.49 15.97 -8.54
N SER A 144 -9.34 15.26 -7.42
CA SER A 144 -8.64 15.81 -6.24
C SER A 144 -7.20 16.22 -6.56
N HIS A 145 -6.44 15.42 -7.33
CA HIS A 145 -5.12 15.78 -7.81
C HIS A 145 -5.14 16.98 -8.76
N LYS A 146 -6.02 16.98 -9.77
CA LYS A 146 -6.14 18.08 -10.74
C LYS A 146 -6.46 19.41 -10.05
N LEU A 147 -7.29 19.41 -9.00
CA LEU A 147 -7.59 20.60 -8.21
C LEU A 147 -6.35 21.14 -7.48
N ASN A 148 -5.57 20.29 -6.82
CA ASN A 148 -4.33 20.73 -6.16
C ASN A 148 -3.28 21.22 -7.16
N LYS A 149 -3.17 20.56 -8.31
CA LYS A 149 -2.28 20.99 -9.39
C LYS A 149 -2.70 22.37 -9.93
N ALA A 150 -3.99 22.60 -10.12
CA ALA A 150 -4.52 23.90 -10.54
C ALA A 150 -4.25 25.00 -9.51
N LEU A 151 -4.35 24.71 -8.20
CA LEU A 151 -3.97 25.65 -7.14
C LEU A 151 -2.48 26.01 -7.20
N ALA A 152 -1.61 25.01 -7.38
CA ALA A 152 -0.17 25.24 -7.50
C ALA A 152 0.16 26.07 -8.76
N ASP A 153 -0.48 25.78 -9.89
CA ASP A 153 -0.29 26.50 -11.15
C ASP A 153 -0.75 27.96 -11.05
N ALA A 154 -1.93 28.20 -10.46
CA ALA A 154 -2.47 29.55 -10.26
C ALA A 154 -1.61 30.39 -9.29
N ARG A 155 -1.01 29.74 -8.27
CA ARG A 155 -0.03 30.38 -7.38
C ARG A 155 1.26 30.74 -8.12
N ARG A 156 1.82 29.80 -8.89
CA ARG A 156 3.10 29.98 -9.61
C ARG A 156 2.99 30.99 -10.76
N SER A 157 1.83 31.07 -11.43
CA SER A 157 1.57 32.04 -12.50
C SER A 157 1.33 33.46 -11.98
N GLY A 158 1.00 33.59 -10.69
CA GLY A 158 0.59 34.85 -10.07
C GLY A 158 -0.88 35.21 -10.28
N GLU A 159 -1.68 34.38 -10.97
CA GLU A 159 -3.13 34.60 -11.11
C GLU A 159 -3.83 34.69 -9.75
N LEU A 160 -3.37 33.86 -8.80
CA LEU A 160 -3.79 33.83 -7.41
C LEU A 160 -2.57 34.05 -6.51
N ALA A 161 -1.92 35.22 -6.62
CA ALA A 161 -0.67 35.54 -5.93
C ALA A 161 -0.74 35.48 -4.39
N TRP A 162 -1.94 35.54 -3.81
CA TRP A 162 -2.18 35.39 -2.37
C TRP A 162 -2.15 33.93 -1.89
N LEU A 163 -2.17 32.94 -2.80
CA LEU A 163 -2.06 31.53 -2.43
C LEU A 163 -0.68 31.23 -1.84
N ARG A 164 -0.67 30.40 -0.80
CA ARG A 164 0.55 29.84 -0.21
C ARG A 164 0.62 28.32 -0.45
N PRO A 165 1.78 27.67 -0.24
CA PRO A 165 2.00 26.33 -0.77
C PRO A 165 1.11 25.20 -0.20
N ASP A 166 0.71 25.25 1.07
CA ASP A 166 -0.03 24.15 1.72
C ASP A 166 -1.51 24.14 1.30
N THR A 167 -1.94 23.07 0.62
CA THR A 167 -3.28 22.96 0.03
C THR A 167 -3.84 21.54 0.19
N LYS A 168 -5.16 21.45 0.36
CA LYS A 168 -5.91 20.19 0.53
C LYS A 168 -7.19 20.25 -0.30
N THR A 169 -7.50 19.15 -0.98
CA THR A 169 -8.70 19.00 -1.81
C THR A 169 -9.37 17.67 -1.53
N GLN A 170 -10.70 17.63 -1.61
CA GLN A 170 -11.48 16.42 -1.48
C GLN A 170 -12.65 16.47 -2.45
N VAL A 171 -12.91 15.37 -3.14
CA VAL A 171 -13.99 15.25 -4.12
C VAL A 171 -14.81 14.01 -3.80
N THR A 172 -16.11 14.21 -3.63
CA THR A 172 -17.12 13.15 -3.52
C THR A 172 -17.88 13.07 -4.83
N VAL A 173 -18.00 11.87 -5.40
CA VAL A 173 -18.74 11.61 -6.64
C VAL A 173 -19.88 10.63 -6.35
N GLU A 174 -21.03 10.91 -6.96
CA GLU A 174 -22.15 9.97 -7.02
C GLU A 174 -21.93 8.98 -8.15
N TYR A 175 -21.92 7.70 -7.80
CA TYR A 175 -21.70 6.59 -8.72
C TYR A 175 -22.94 5.70 -8.86
N GLU A 176 -23.04 5.07 -10.02
CA GLU A 176 -23.97 3.99 -10.31
C GLU A 176 -23.19 2.67 -10.49
N LYS A 177 -23.69 1.57 -9.90
CA LYS A 177 -23.13 0.22 -10.16
C LYS A 177 -23.66 -0.34 -11.49
N ASP A 178 -22.75 -0.87 -12.30
CA ASP A 178 -23.05 -1.46 -13.61
C ASP A 178 -22.28 -2.78 -13.80
N GLY A 179 -22.90 -3.90 -13.43
CA GLY A 179 -22.31 -5.23 -13.66
C GLY A 179 -20.91 -5.40 -13.06
N GLY A 180 -20.66 -4.79 -11.89
CA GLY A 180 -19.33 -4.76 -11.26
C GLY A 180 -18.50 -3.53 -11.62
N ALA A 181 -18.75 -2.89 -12.76
CA ALA A 181 -18.17 -1.58 -13.09
C ALA A 181 -18.84 -0.47 -12.26
N VAL A 182 -18.20 0.68 -12.20
CA VAL A 182 -18.76 1.88 -11.55
C VAL A 182 -18.78 3.01 -12.55
N LYS A 183 -19.92 3.69 -12.66
CA LYS A 183 -20.13 4.79 -13.58
C LYS A 183 -20.30 6.10 -12.80
N PRO A 184 -19.40 7.08 -12.94
CA PRO A 184 -19.57 8.38 -12.30
C PRO A 184 -20.75 9.11 -12.95
N LEU A 185 -21.61 9.71 -12.12
CA LEU A 185 -22.78 10.46 -12.57
C LEU A 185 -22.56 11.96 -12.46
N ARG A 186 -22.15 12.43 -11.28
CA ARG A 186 -21.95 13.84 -10.94
C ARG A 186 -21.01 13.98 -9.74
N VAL A 187 -20.36 15.14 -9.62
CA VAL A 187 -19.66 15.53 -8.40
C VAL A 187 -20.70 15.98 -7.38
N ASP A 188 -20.72 15.28 -6.26
CA ASP A 188 -21.63 15.58 -5.17
C ASP A 188 -21.13 16.70 -4.28
N THR A 189 -19.87 16.59 -3.85
CA THR A 189 -19.26 17.55 -2.93
C THR A 189 -17.81 17.83 -3.31
N VAL A 190 -17.41 19.10 -3.27
CA VAL A 190 -16.02 19.55 -3.39
C VAL A 190 -15.61 20.27 -2.10
N VAL A 191 -14.50 19.87 -1.50
CA VAL A 191 -13.88 20.56 -0.36
C VAL A 191 -12.51 21.06 -0.78
N ILE A 192 -12.22 22.33 -0.49
CA ILE A 192 -10.89 22.92 -0.68
C ILE A 192 -10.52 23.70 0.58
N SER A 193 -9.36 23.39 1.14
CA SER A 193 -8.72 24.18 2.20
C SER A 193 -7.33 24.57 1.71
N THR A 194 -7.08 25.86 1.59
CA THR A 194 -5.83 26.38 1.00
C THR A 194 -5.19 27.38 1.93
N GLN A 195 -3.87 27.27 2.07
CA GLN A 195 -3.10 28.27 2.76
C GLN A 195 -3.12 29.58 1.96
N HIS A 196 -3.25 30.71 2.63
CA HIS A 196 -3.38 32.01 1.98
C HIS A 196 -2.67 33.11 2.78
N ALA A 197 -2.36 34.21 2.08
CA ALA A 197 -1.84 35.43 2.69
C ALA A 197 -2.94 36.15 3.51
N GLU A 198 -2.55 37.05 4.42
CA GLU A 198 -3.49 37.64 5.39
C GLU A 198 -4.48 38.62 4.76
N GLU A 199 -4.11 39.17 3.61
CA GLU A 199 -4.73 40.30 2.94
C GLU A 199 -6.03 39.93 2.23
N ILE A 200 -6.22 38.66 1.85
CA ILE A 200 -7.45 38.21 1.17
C ILE A 200 -8.56 37.91 2.18
N THR A 201 -9.77 38.39 1.88
CA THR A 201 -10.98 38.08 2.65
C THR A 201 -11.43 36.64 2.39
N THR A 202 -12.18 36.04 3.31
CA THR A 202 -12.67 34.67 3.11
C THR A 202 -13.71 34.61 1.98
N GLU A 203 -14.48 35.68 1.81
CA GLU A 203 -15.49 35.86 0.78
C GLU A 203 -14.88 35.90 -0.63
N ASP A 204 -13.84 36.73 -0.82
CA ASP A 204 -13.14 36.83 -2.10
C ASP A 204 -12.40 35.52 -2.42
N LEU A 205 -11.70 34.94 -1.44
CA LEU A 205 -11.04 33.64 -1.58
C LEU A 205 -12.01 32.57 -2.06
N ARG A 206 -13.19 32.46 -1.44
CA ARG A 206 -14.22 31.48 -1.83
C ARG A 206 -14.67 31.67 -3.27
N THR A 207 -14.88 32.91 -3.67
CA THR A 207 -15.30 33.26 -5.03
C THR A 207 -14.21 32.93 -6.04
N GLU A 208 -12.97 33.34 -5.79
CA GLU A 208 -11.85 33.10 -6.69
C GLU A 208 -11.53 31.61 -6.86
N ILE A 209 -11.54 30.83 -5.77
CA ILE A 209 -11.32 29.39 -5.83
C ILE A 209 -12.44 28.69 -6.62
N LEU A 210 -13.70 29.09 -6.42
CA LEU A 210 -14.82 28.51 -7.16
C LEU A 210 -14.68 28.77 -8.66
N GLU A 211 -14.47 30.02 -9.05
CA GLU A 211 -14.47 30.43 -10.47
C GLU A 211 -13.17 30.07 -11.20
N LYS A 212 -12.02 30.27 -10.56
CA LYS A 212 -10.71 30.14 -11.21
C LYS A 212 -10.10 28.75 -11.05
N VAL A 213 -10.52 27.97 -10.05
CA VAL A 213 -9.98 26.62 -9.79
C VAL A 213 -11.04 25.55 -10.03
N VAL A 214 -12.14 25.55 -9.28
CA VAL A 214 -13.11 24.44 -9.31
C VAL A 214 -13.78 24.32 -10.68
N LYS A 215 -14.41 25.41 -11.16
CA LYS A 215 -15.15 25.41 -12.44
C LYS A 215 -14.27 25.25 -13.68
N ARG A 216 -12.98 25.59 -13.59
CA ARG A 216 -12.01 25.38 -14.67
C ARG A 216 -11.43 23.97 -14.69
N THR A 217 -11.41 23.28 -13.55
CA THR A 217 -10.78 21.97 -13.41
C THR A 217 -11.78 20.83 -13.59
N ILE A 218 -12.97 20.95 -12.99
CA ILE A 218 -13.99 19.90 -13.06
C ILE A 218 -14.81 20.11 -14.34
N PRO A 219 -14.97 19.08 -15.19
CA PRO A 219 -15.82 19.16 -16.38
C PRO A 219 -17.24 19.62 -16.03
N ALA A 220 -17.74 20.62 -16.76
CA ALA A 220 -19.03 21.26 -16.46
C ALA A 220 -20.21 20.28 -16.41
N HIS A 221 -20.19 19.20 -17.20
CA HIS A 221 -21.24 18.18 -17.22
C HIS A 221 -21.31 17.33 -15.94
N LEU A 222 -20.30 17.40 -15.07
CA LEU A 222 -20.28 16.74 -13.76
C LEU A 222 -20.72 17.66 -12.62
N LEU A 223 -20.94 18.94 -12.88
CA LEU A 223 -21.37 19.94 -11.90
C LEU A 223 -22.84 20.29 -12.15
N ASP A 224 -23.64 20.34 -11.09
CA ASP A 224 -25.05 20.73 -11.16
C ASP A 224 -25.45 21.67 -10.01
N ASP A 225 -26.72 22.06 -9.98
CA ASP A 225 -27.31 22.92 -8.95
C ASP A 225 -27.33 22.27 -7.55
N LYS A 226 -27.04 20.98 -7.45
CA LYS A 226 -26.97 20.21 -6.20
C LYS A 226 -25.54 19.99 -5.73
N THR A 227 -24.52 20.29 -6.52
CA THR A 227 -23.13 20.14 -6.09
C THR A 227 -22.85 21.06 -4.90
N VAL A 228 -22.35 20.48 -3.81
CA VAL A 228 -22.01 21.19 -2.58
C VAL A 228 -20.56 21.65 -2.62
N TYR A 229 -20.30 22.91 -2.30
CA TYR A 229 -18.96 23.49 -2.27
C TYR A 229 -18.58 23.92 -0.85
N HIS A 230 -17.59 23.25 -0.26
CA HIS A 230 -16.97 23.64 1.00
C HIS A 230 -15.59 24.26 0.74
N ILE A 231 -15.58 25.55 0.40
CA ILE A 231 -14.34 26.28 0.17
C ILE A 231 -13.95 27.03 1.44
N GLN A 232 -12.77 26.71 1.96
CA GLN A 232 -12.20 27.24 3.17
C GLN A 232 -13.18 27.14 4.37
N PRO A 233 -13.69 25.93 4.68
CA PRO A 233 -14.76 25.74 5.66
C PRO A 233 -14.32 26.05 7.09
N SER A 234 -13.02 25.93 7.41
CA SER A 234 -12.46 26.23 8.73
C SER A 234 -12.28 27.72 9.02
N GLY A 235 -12.63 28.60 8.08
CA GLY A 235 -12.23 30.01 8.13
C GLY A 235 -10.77 30.18 7.75
N ARG A 236 -10.02 31.06 8.41
CA ARG A 236 -8.65 31.43 7.97
C ARG A 236 -7.66 30.25 8.04
N PHE A 237 -6.78 30.15 7.05
CA PHE A 237 -5.64 29.23 7.01
C PHE A 237 -4.37 29.97 6.56
N VAL A 238 -3.81 30.79 7.44
CA VAL A 238 -2.62 31.61 7.15
C VAL A 238 -1.32 30.86 7.46
N ILE A 239 -1.30 30.19 8.62
CA ILE A 239 -0.20 29.35 9.10
C ILE A 239 -0.37 27.97 8.48
N GLY A 240 0.60 27.52 7.68
CA GLY A 240 0.60 26.21 7.03
C GLY A 240 2.00 25.60 7.00
N GLY A 241 2.14 24.49 6.27
CA GLY A 241 3.41 23.81 6.11
C GLY A 241 3.99 23.27 7.43
N PRO A 242 5.32 23.10 7.52
CA PRO A 242 5.99 22.57 8.71
C PRO A 242 5.74 23.34 10.02
N GLN A 243 5.39 24.63 9.96
CA GLN A 243 4.98 25.38 11.16
C GLN A 243 3.61 24.91 11.66
N GLY A 244 2.66 24.73 10.75
CA GLY A 244 1.30 24.28 11.06
C GLY A 244 1.21 22.82 11.49
N ASP A 245 2.00 21.93 10.90
CA ASP A 245 1.94 20.49 11.18
C ASP A 245 3.32 19.81 10.96
N ALA A 246 3.53 18.64 11.55
CA ALA A 246 4.72 17.83 11.26
C ALA A 246 4.55 17.09 9.92
N GLY A 247 5.65 16.84 9.23
CA GLY A 247 5.68 16.07 7.99
C GLY A 247 6.61 14.87 8.09
N LEU A 248 6.23 13.74 7.50
CA LEU A 248 7.10 12.57 7.33
C LEU A 248 6.89 11.94 5.95
N THR A 249 7.96 11.42 5.37
CA THR A 249 7.93 10.63 4.12
C THR A 249 6.98 9.44 4.29
N GLY A 250 6.23 9.12 3.23
CA GLY A 250 5.36 7.94 3.21
C GLY A 250 4.09 8.05 4.05
N ARG A 251 3.66 9.26 4.44
CA ARG A 251 2.40 9.47 5.20
C ARG A 251 1.19 9.80 4.33
N LYS A 252 1.36 9.70 3.00
CA LYS A 252 0.31 10.01 2.01
C LYS A 252 0.11 8.88 0.98
N ILE A 253 0.40 7.63 1.35
CA ILE A 253 0.35 6.45 0.46
C ILE A 253 -0.99 6.22 -0.27
N ILE A 254 -2.13 6.60 0.32
CA ILE A 254 -3.44 6.50 -0.35
C ILE A 254 -3.65 7.63 -1.36
N VAL A 255 -3.14 8.83 -1.06
CA VAL A 255 -3.08 9.96 -2.00
C VAL A 255 -2.11 9.64 -3.15
N ASP A 256 -1.04 8.89 -2.88
CA ASP A 256 -0.06 8.49 -3.90
C ASP A 256 -0.57 7.46 -4.90
N THR A 257 -1.62 6.73 -4.52
CA THR A 257 -2.13 5.59 -5.27
C THR A 257 -3.52 5.87 -5.85
N TYR A 258 -4.57 5.30 -5.25
CA TYR A 258 -5.89 5.20 -5.85
C TYR A 258 -6.97 5.91 -5.04
N GLY A 259 -6.61 6.72 -4.04
CA GLY A 259 -7.54 7.56 -3.28
C GLY A 259 -8.63 6.77 -2.55
N GLY A 260 -8.32 5.56 -2.09
CA GLY A 260 -9.24 4.67 -1.38
C GLY A 260 -9.87 3.57 -2.26
N TRP A 261 -9.71 3.65 -3.58
CA TRP A 261 -10.11 2.57 -4.49
C TRP A 261 -9.07 1.45 -4.54
N GLY A 262 -9.48 0.28 -5.03
CA GLY A 262 -8.61 -0.90 -5.10
C GLY A 262 -8.18 -1.35 -3.71
N ALA A 263 -6.87 -1.44 -3.48
CA ALA A 263 -6.28 -1.77 -2.20
C ALA A 263 -4.85 -1.18 -2.09
N HIS A 264 -4.24 -1.29 -0.91
CA HIS A 264 -2.89 -0.82 -0.66
C HIS A 264 -2.14 -1.81 0.22
N GLY A 265 -0.86 -2.06 -0.08
CA GLY A 265 -0.05 -3.07 0.61
C GLY A 265 0.72 -2.57 1.84
N GLY A 266 0.81 -1.25 1.99
CA GLY A 266 1.38 -0.56 3.15
C GLY A 266 2.74 0.10 2.89
N GLY A 267 3.48 -0.37 1.88
CA GLY A 267 4.76 0.22 1.50
C GLY A 267 4.64 1.63 0.90
N ALA A 268 5.40 2.58 1.45
CA ALA A 268 5.58 3.90 0.85
C ALA A 268 6.51 3.85 -0.36
N PHE A 269 6.45 4.88 -1.22
CA PHE A 269 7.25 4.97 -2.44
C PHE A 269 8.46 5.88 -2.30
N SER A 270 8.27 7.14 -1.89
CA SER A 270 9.31 8.16 -1.90
C SER A 270 10.53 7.82 -1.08
N GLY A 271 11.71 8.19 -1.59
CA GLY A 271 13.00 7.90 -0.96
C GLY A 271 13.53 6.49 -1.17
N LYS A 272 12.82 5.63 -1.91
CA LYS A 272 13.25 4.25 -2.18
C LYS A 272 13.74 4.10 -3.62
N ASP A 273 14.93 3.54 -3.82
CA ASP A 273 15.36 3.17 -5.18
C ASP A 273 14.54 2.00 -5.75
N PHE A 274 14.69 1.79 -7.05
CA PHE A 274 13.94 0.82 -7.83
C PHE A 274 14.07 -0.64 -7.35
N SER A 275 15.10 -0.99 -6.57
CA SER A 275 15.26 -2.35 -6.04
C SER A 275 14.29 -2.66 -4.89
N LYS A 276 13.64 -1.64 -4.32
CA LYS A 276 12.64 -1.83 -3.26
C LYS A 276 11.30 -2.14 -3.91
N VAL A 277 10.84 -3.37 -3.74
CA VAL A 277 9.62 -3.89 -4.37
C VAL A 277 8.37 -3.09 -3.99
N ASP A 278 8.35 -2.42 -2.84
CA ASP A 278 7.26 -1.52 -2.45
C ASP A 278 6.93 -0.49 -3.54
N ARG A 279 7.96 -0.02 -4.27
CA ARG A 279 7.81 0.95 -5.36
C ARG A 279 7.73 0.25 -6.71
N SER A 280 8.75 -0.53 -7.08
CA SER A 280 8.83 -1.11 -8.42
C SER A 280 7.73 -2.14 -8.70
N ALA A 281 7.39 -3.00 -7.74
CA ALA A 281 6.31 -3.97 -7.93
C ALA A 281 4.92 -3.32 -7.83
N ALA A 282 4.75 -2.20 -7.10
CA ALA A 282 3.51 -1.42 -7.15
C ALA A 282 3.33 -0.74 -8.53
N TYR A 283 4.40 -0.20 -9.11
CA TYR A 283 4.38 0.32 -10.48
C TYR A 283 4.08 -0.79 -11.50
N ALA A 284 4.70 -1.96 -11.36
CA ALA A 284 4.38 -3.11 -12.21
C ALA A 284 2.93 -3.58 -12.03
N ALA A 285 2.40 -3.59 -10.81
CA ALA A 285 1.02 -3.98 -10.57
C ALA A 285 0.04 -3.01 -11.24
N ARG A 286 0.31 -1.69 -11.15
CA ARG A 286 -0.44 -0.67 -11.90
C ARG A 286 -0.35 -0.92 -13.39
N TRP A 287 0.85 -1.16 -13.90
CA TRP A 287 1.10 -1.42 -15.32
C TRP A 287 0.31 -2.61 -15.85
N VAL A 288 0.29 -3.72 -15.09
CA VAL A 288 -0.51 -4.90 -15.40
C VAL A 288 -2.01 -4.60 -15.36
N ALA A 289 -2.51 -4.02 -14.25
CA ALA A 289 -3.93 -3.70 -14.12
C ALA A 289 -4.43 -2.78 -15.25
N LYS A 290 -3.64 -1.74 -15.57
CA LYS A 290 -3.93 -0.82 -16.67
C LYS A 290 -3.93 -1.53 -18.01
N SER A 291 -2.98 -2.43 -18.25
CA SER A 291 -2.90 -3.24 -19.47
C SER A 291 -4.14 -4.12 -19.66
N LEU A 292 -4.61 -4.79 -18.59
CA LEU A 292 -5.82 -5.62 -18.64
C LEU A 292 -7.07 -4.80 -19.00
N VAL A 293 -7.24 -3.63 -18.38
CA VAL A 293 -8.39 -2.75 -18.67
C VAL A 293 -8.28 -2.10 -20.06
N ASN A 294 -7.08 -1.71 -20.47
CA ASN A 294 -6.83 -1.13 -21.78
C ASN A 294 -7.11 -2.12 -22.92
N ALA A 295 -6.74 -3.39 -22.73
CA ALA A 295 -6.98 -4.47 -23.68
C ALA A 295 -8.45 -4.94 -23.73
N GLY A 296 -9.34 -4.35 -22.92
CA GLY A 296 -10.76 -4.75 -22.85
C GLY A 296 -10.98 -6.12 -22.21
N LEU A 297 -9.99 -6.65 -21.48
CA LEU A 297 -10.13 -7.94 -20.77
C LEU A 297 -10.99 -7.81 -19.52
N ALA A 298 -11.08 -6.61 -18.95
CA ALA A 298 -11.94 -6.24 -17.84
C ALA A 298 -12.29 -4.75 -17.91
N ARG A 299 -13.36 -4.33 -17.24
CA ARG A 299 -13.66 -2.89 -17.06
C ARG A 299 -13.04 -2.33 -15.77
N ARG A 300 -12.83 -3.18 -14.78
CA ARG A 300 -12.10 -2.89 -13.54
C ARG A 300 -11.19 -4.06 -13.22
N ALA A 301 -9.98 -3.78 -12.74
CA ALA A 301 -9.03 -4.80 -12.35
C ALA A 301 -8.25 -4.36 -11.11
N LEU A 302 -8.23 -5.21 -10.08
CA LEU A 302 -7.30 -5.17 -8.96
C LEU A 302 -6.32 -6.33 -9.12
N VAL A 303 -5.03 -6.02 -9.12
CA VAL A 303 -3.93 -6.98 -9.24
C VAL A 303 -3.11 -6.92 -7.96
N GLN A 304 -2.84 -8.06 -7.35
CA GLN A 304 -2.00 -8.17 -6.17
C GLN A 304 -0.76 -9.00 -6.47
N PHE A 305 0.40 -8.52 -6.02
CA PHE A 305 1.64 -9.29 -5.96
C PHE A 305 2.11 -9.42 -4.52
N SER A 306 2.89 -10.46 -4.23
CA SER A 306 3.61 -10.58 -2.96
C SER A 306 5.01 -11.16 -3.16
N TYR A 307 5.99 -10.66 -2.41
CA TYR A 307 7.38 -11.13 -2.46
C TYR A 307 7.88 -11.52 -1.07
N ALA A 308 8.85 -12.45 -1.04
CA ALA A 308 9.71 -12.68 0.11
C ALA A 308 11.10 -12.07 -0.17
N ILE A 309 11.72 -11.53 0.89
CA ILE A 309 13.08 -11.00 0.82
C ILE A 309 14.05 -12.03 0.22
N GLY A 310 14.89 -11.59 -0.72
CA GLY A 310 15.88 -12.45 -1.40
C GLY A 310 15.31 -13.42 -2.45
N VAL A 311 13.98 -13.49 -2.63
CA VAL A 311 13.33 -14.31 -3.67
C VAL A 311 12.96 -13.42 -4.86
N ALA A 312 13.39 -13.80 -6.06
CA ALA A 312 13.10 -13.03 -7.28
C ALA A 312 11.67 -13.25 -7.78
N GLU A 313 11.18 -14.48 -7.74
CA GLU A 313 9.83 -14.80 -8.21
C GLU A 313 8.76 -14.32 -7.21
N PRO A 314 7.62 -13.77 -7.67
CA PRO A 314 6.50 -13.47 -6.79
C PRO A 314 5.97 -14.76 -6.14
N LEU A 315 5.66 -14.69 -4.85
CA LEU A 315 5.05 -15.80 -4.11
C LEU A 315 3.59 -16.02 -4.51
N SER A 316 2.89 -14.94 -4.87
CA SER A 316 1.50 -14.98 -5.29
C SER A 316 1.20 -13.85 -6.28
N ILE A 317 0.29 -14.17 -7.20
CA ILE A 317 -0.35 -13.22 -8.11
C ILE A 317 -1.85 -13.47 -8.00
N HIS A 318 -2.62 -12.43 -7.71
CA HIS A 318 -4.07 -12.50 -7.65
C HIS A 318 -4.71 -11.38 -8.47
N VAL A 319 -5.79 -11.71 -9.18
CA VAL A 319 -6.54 -10.75 -10.00
C VAL A 319 -8.03 -10.82 -9.64
N ASP A 320 -8.60 -9.68 -9.26
CA ASP A 320 -10.04 -9.50 -9.11
C ASP A 320 -10.53 -8.45 -10.12
N THR A 321 -11.54 -8.82 -10.92
CA THR A 321 -12.15 -7.93 -11.91
C THR A 321 -13.50 -7.39 -11.48
N TYR A 322 -13.91 -7.64 -10.23
CA TYR A 322 -15.20 -7.25 -9.68
C TYR A 322 -16.39 -7.77 -10.49
N GLY A 323 -16.21 -8.88 -11.23
CA GLY A 323 -17.22 -9.44 -12.12
C GLY A 323 -17.31 -8.78 -13.50
N THR A 324 -16.35 -7.90 -13.86
CA THR A 324 -16.38 -7.16 -15.13
C THR A 324 -15.66 -7.84 -16.29
N SER A 325 -15.08 -9.02 -16.05
CA SER A 325 -14.42 -9.83 -17.09
C SER A 325 -15.25 -11.06 -17.42
N LYS A 326 -15.17 -11.49 -18.69
CA LYS A 326 -15.64 -12.81 -19.12
C LYS A 326 -14.65 -13.94 -18.77
N TYR A 327 -13.41 -13.61 -18.41
CA TYR A 327 -12.36 -14.56 -18.05
C TYR A 327 -12.34 -14.79 -16.53
N SER A 328 -11.98 -16.00 -16.12
CA SER A 328 -11.74 -16.30 -14.71
C SER A 328 -10.46 -15.62 -14.20
N SER A 329 -10.34 -15.47 -12.88
CA SER A 329 -9.11 -14.98 -12.24
C SER A 329 -7.89 -15.81 -12.65
N GLU A 330 -8.03 -17.14 -12.71
CA GLU A 330 -6.95 -18.05 -13.13
C GLU A 330 -6.49 -17.80 -14.58
N GLN A 331 -7.44 -17.61 -15.50
CA GLN A 331 -7.12 -17.30 -16.90
C GLN A 331 -6.41 -15.95 -17.03
N LEU A 332 -6.81 -14.95 -16.24
CA LEU A 332 -6.14 -13.64 -16.23
C LEU A 332 -4.74 -13.74 -15.64
N VAL A 333 -4.53 -14.55 -14.60
CA VAL A 333 -3.20 -14.85 -14.05
C VAL A 333 -2.31 -15.53 -15.09
N ASP A 334 -2.85 -16.47 -15.87
CA ASP A 334 -2.11 -17.11 -16.96
C ASP A 334 -1.70 -16.11 -18.06
N ILE A 335 -2.59 -15.17 -18.41
CA ILE A 335 -2.27 -14.08 -19.33
C ILE A 335 -1.14 -13.22 -18.74
N ILE A 336 -1.19 -12.91 -17.45
CA ILE A 336 -0.13 -12.13 -16.79
C ILE A 336 1.21 -12.88 -16.86
N ASN A 337 1.25 -14.13 -16.41
CA ASN A 337 2.48 -14.94 -16.37
C ASN A 337 3.15 -15.12 -17.74
N LYS A 338 2.37 -15.13 -18.82
CA LYS A 338 2.91 -15.27 -20.18
C LYS A 338 3.41 -13.95 -20.78
N ASN A 339 2.96 -12.81 -20.26
CA ASN A 339 3.23 -11.50 -20.86
C ASN A 339 4.09 -10.59 -19.98
N PHE A 340 4.20 -10.86 -18.68
CA PHE A 340 4.94 -10.02 -17.74
C PHE A 340 5.90 -10.87 -16.93
N ASP A 341 7.19 -10.54 -17.00
CA ASP A 341 8.19 -11.08 -16.09
C ASP A 341 8.27 -10.17 -14.86
N LEU A 342 7.69 -10.67 -13.76
CA LEU A 342 7.49 -9.90 -12.54
C LEU A 342 8.65 -10.06 -11.55
N ARG A 343 9.82 -10.56 -11.98
CA ARG A 343 11.01 -10.54 -11.15
C ARG A 343 11.49 -9.09 -10.96
N PRO A 344 11.88 -8.65 -9.74
CA PRO A 344 12.23 -7.26 -9.45
C PRO A 344 13.26 -6.67 -10.43
N GLY A 345 14.31 -7.42 -10.73
CA GLY A 345 15.32 -7.04 -11.71
C GLY A 345 14.81 -6.79 -13.12
N VAL A 346 13.88 -7.63 -13.56
CA VAL A 346 13.28 -7.54 -14.90
C VAL A 346 12.30 -6.38 -14.97
N ILE A 347 11.51 -6.15 -13.91
CA ILE A 347 10.65 -4.97 -13.77
C ILE A 347 11.46 -3.69 -13.94
N VAL A 348 12.61 -3.58 -13.26
CA VAL A 348 13.50 -2.42 -13.33
C VAL A 348 13.97 -2.16 -14.76
N LYS A 349 14.27 -3.22 -15.50
CA LYS A 349 14.74 -3.16 -16.89
C LYS A 349 13.61 -2.82 -17.86
N GLU A 350 12.46 -3.50 -17.79
CA GLU A 350 11.32 -3.28 -18.68
C GLU A 350 10.72 -1.89 -18.51
N LEU A 351 10.71 -1.36 -17.28
CA LEU A 351 10.18 -0.03 -16.98
C LEU A 351 11.25 1.07 -16.94
N ASP A 352 12.51 0.75 -17.26
CA ASP A 352 13.65 1.67 -17.26
C ASP A 352 13.69 2.57 -16.00
N LEU A 353 13.75 1.91 -14.84
CA LEU A 353 13.61 2.55 -13.52
C LEU A 353 14.95 3.03 -12.94
N ALA A 354 16.09 2.62 -13.50
CA ALA A 354 17.41 3.00 -13.03
C ALA A 354 17.84 4.40 -13.52
N ARG A 355 16.97 5.40 -13.33
CA ARG A 355 17.17 6.78 -13.82
C ARG A 355 16.45 7.81 -12.94
N PRO A 356 16.87 9.10 -12.97
CA PRO A 356 16.32 10.13 -12.09
C PRO A 356 14.96 10.66 -12.59
N ILE A 357 13.88 9.96 -12.23
CA ILE A 357 12.50 10.32 -12.63
C ILE A 357 11.52 10.44 -11.47
N TYR A 358 11.97 10.26 -10.23
CA TYR A 358 11.11 10.02 -9.09
C TYR A 358 10.59 11.31 -8.45
N PHE A 359 11.32 12.42 -8.53
CA PHE A 359 10.93 13.70 -7.95
C PHE A 359 9.52 14.14 -8.41
N ASN A 360 9.23 13.97 -9.69
CA ASN A 360 7.93 14.32 -10.27
C ASN A 360 6.78 13.41 -9.82
N THR A 361 7.08 12.26 -9.20
CA THR A 361 6.07 11.32 -8.68
C THR A 361 5.64 11.64 -7.26
N ALA A 362 6.48 12.37 -6.51
CA ALA A 362 6.29 12.63 -5.09
C ALA A 362 5.09 13.55 -4.75
N SER A 363 4.43 14.11 -5.76
CA SER A 363 3.20 14.91 -5.60
C SER A 363 2.21 14.62 -6.72
N TYR A 364 0.92 14.87 -6.43
CA TYR A 364 -0.18 14.68 -7.39
C TYR A 364 -0.36 13.24 -7.92
N GLY A 365 0.10 12.23 -7.17
CA GLY A 365 -0.15 10.81 -7.42
C GLY A 365 0.83 10.17 -8.42
N HIS A 366 1.32 8.97 -8.11
CA HIS A 366 2.34 8.29 -8.91
C HIS A 366 1.84 7.78 -10.27
N PHE A 367 0.52 7.67 -10.42
CA PHE A 367 -0.15 7.06 -11.58
C PHE A 367 -0.86 8.08 -12.47
N THR A 368 -0.78 9.37 -12.16
CA THR A 368 -1.49 10.42 -12.91
C THR A 368 -0.76 10.82 -14.19
N ASN A 369 0.58 10.85 -14.19
CA ASN A 369 1.36 11.23 -15.37
C ASN A 369 1.41 10.08 -16.40
N GLN A 370 0.64 10.24 -17.48
CA GLN A 370 0.52 9.26 -18.55
C GLN A 370 1.80 9.07 -19.38
N SER A 371 2.86 9.87 -19.17
CA SER A 371 4.16 9.65 -19.82
C SER A 371 5.07 8.68 -19.05
N ASN A 372 4.68 8.27 -17.84
CA ASN A 372 5.50 7.37 -17.03
C ASN A 372 5.57 5.97 -17.68
N PRO A 373 6.67 5.22 -17.50
CA PRO A 373 6.83 3.89 -18.11
C PRO A 373 5.73 2.91 -17.71
N TRP A 374 5.35 2.86 -16.43
CA TRP A 374 4.28 1.99 -15.92
C TRP A 374 2.87 2.43 -16.35
N GLU A 375 2.73 3.62 -16.92
CA GLU A 375 1.48 4.10 -17.50
C GLU A 375 1.34 3.77 -19.00
N GLN A 376 2.34 3.12 -19.62
CA GLN A 376 2.27 2.62 -21.00
C GLN A 376 1.76 1.18 -21.04
N PRO A 377 0.46 0.91 -21.25
CA PRO A 377 -0.06 -0.46 -21.26
C PRO A 377 0.60 -1.31 -22.37
N LYS A 378 0.77 -2.61 -22.14
CA LYS A 378 1.19 -3.54 -23.22
C LYS A 378 0.12 -3.60 -24.32
N ASP A 379 0.56 -3.87 -25.55
CA ASP A 379 -0.32 -3.95 -26.71
C ASP A 379 -1.43 -4.99 -26.51
N GLN A 380 -2.64 -4.63 -26.92
CA GLN A 380 -3.82 -5.48 -26.79
C GLN A 380 -3.61 -6.84 -27.48
N GLU A 381 -3.03 -6.84 -28.68
CA GLU A 381 -2.79 -8.05 -29.47
C GLU A 381 -1.87 -9.05 -28.76
N LEU A 382 -0.85 -8.57 -28.03
CA LEU A 382 0.04 -9.42 -27.24
C LEU A 382 -0.73 -10.13 -26.12
N LEU A 383 -1.61 -9.41 -25.44
CA LEU A 383 -2.38 -9.95 -24.32
C LEU A 383 -3.48 -10.91 -24.78
N THR A 384 -4.17 -10.60 -25.88
CA THR A 384 -5.28 -11.42 -26.40
C THR A 384 -4.81 -12.58 -27.26
N GLY A 385 -3.65 -12.48 -27.94
CA GLY A 385 -3.08 -13.53 -28.78
C GLY A 385 -2.69 -14.81 -28.03
N VAL A 386 -2.63 -14.71 -26.70
CA VAL A 386 -2.38 -15.83 -25.78
C VAL A 386 -3.65 -16.65 -25.49
N ILE A 387 -4.82 -16.13 -25.84
CA ILE A 387 -6.12 -16.73 -25.56
C ILE A 387 -6.48 -17.66 -26.70
N ASP A 388 -5.93 -18.87 -26.69
CA ASP A 388 -6.44 -19.95 -27.54
C ASP A 388 -7.74 -20.49 -26.95
N GLU A 389 -8.89 -20.01 -27.44
CA GLU A 389 -10.21 -20.49 -27.00
C GLU A 389 -10.37 -22.02 -27.15
N SER A 390 -9.56 -22.68 -27.99
CA SER A 390 -9.56 -24.14 -28.15
C SER A 390 -8.79 -24.91 -27.07
N GLN A 391 -7.87 -24.26 -26.32
CA GLN A 391 -7.18 -24.88 -25.19
C GLN A 391 -7.99 -24.83 -23.88
N PHE A 392 -9.06 -24.05 -23.83
CA PHE A 392 -9.93 -23.94 -22.65
C PHE A 392 -11.08 -24.95 -22.63
N SER A 393 -11.12 -25.91 -23.57
CA SER A 393 -11.93 -27.12 -23.38
C SER A 393 -11.36 -27.88 -22.18
N PHE A 394 -12.13 -27.97 -21.11
CA PHE A 394 -11.75 -28.54 -19.82
C PHE A 394 -11.23 -29.99 -19.97
N VAL A 395 -9.92 -30.17 -20.18
CA VAL A 395 -9.25 -31.46 -20.02
C VAL A 395 -8.58 -31.41 -18.66
N PHE A 396 -9.23 -32.05 -17.68
CA PHE A 396 -8.64 -32.32 -16.38
C PHE A 396 -7.50 -33.33 -16.59
N THR A 397 -6.28 -32.86 -16.86
CA THR A 397 -5.11 -33.72 -16.98
C THR A 397 -4.48 -33.85 -15.59
N PRO A 398 -4.54 -35.01 -14.90
CA PRO A 398 -4.05 -35.17 -13.53
C PRO A 398 -2.51 -35.07 -13.38
N HIS A 399 -1.81 -34.75 -14.46
CA HIS A 399 -0.43 -35.18 -14.65
C HIS A 399 0.65 -34.23 -14.10
N LYS A 400 0.31 -33.02 -13.62
CA LYS A 400 1.32 -32.04 -13.17
C LYS A 400 1.44 -31.85 -11.66
N VAL A 401 0.47 -32.26 -10.84
CA VAL A 401 0.53 -32.07 -9.38
C VAL A 401 1.23 -33.23 -8.67
N LEU A 402 1.19 -34.45 -9.21
CA LEU A 402 1.76 -35.64 -8.54
C LEU A 402 3.28 -35.78 -8.66
N ARG A 403 3.92 -35.21 -9.69
CA ARG A 403 5.38 -35.28 -9.84
C ARG A 403 6.15 -34.30 -8.94
N LYS A 404 5.49 -33.29 -8.38
CA LYS A 404 6.16 -32.32 -7.49
C LYS A 404 6.24 -32.78 -6.03
N TRP A 405 5.51 -33.83 -5.67
CA TRP A 405 5.43 -34.38 -4.30
C TRP A 405 6.20 -35.68 -4.10
N PHE A 406 6.60 -36.35 -5.17
CA PHE A 406 7.40 -37.57 -5.13
C PHE A 406 8.73 -37.31 -5.82
N GLU A 407 9.80 -37.15 -5.03
CA GLU A 407 11.16 -37.33 -5.53
C GLU A 407 11.25 -38.79 -6.03
N PRO A 408 11.37 -39.04 -7.34
CA PRO A 408 11.36 -40.41 -7.88
C PRO A 408 12.52 -41.26 -7.36
N ASP A 409 13.56 -40.62 -6.85
CA ASP A 409 14.81 -41.25 -6.43
C ASP A 409 14.79 -41.72 -4.97
N LYS A 410 13.69 -41.52 -4.21
CA LYS A 410 13.64 -41.86 -2.77
C LYS A 410 12.51 -42.77 -2.32
N LEU A 411 11.65 -43.24 -3.23
CA LEU A 411 10.58 -44.18 -2.90
C LEU A 411 10.44 -45.23 -4.03
N ASN A 412 10.73 -46.50 -3.73
CA ASN A 412 10.38 -47.64 -4.60
C ASN A 412 8.85 -47.78 -4.62
N VAL A 413 8.18 -46.97 -5.45
CA VAL A 413 6.79 -47.17 -5.83
C VAL A 413 6.81 -47.67 -7.26
N GLU A 414 6.39 -48.91 -7.47
CA GLU A 414 6.26 -49.49 -8.80
C GLU A 414 5.28 -48.64 -9.64
N ASP A 415 5.60 -48.39 -10.91
CA ASP A 415 4.74 -47.61 -11.83
C ASP A 415 3.30 -48.17 -11.95
N GLU A 416 3.09 -49.41 -11.53
CA GLU A 416 1.79 -50.07 -11.52
C GLU A 416 0.87 -49.54 -10.41
N ASP A 417 1.41 -49.12 -9.26
CA ASP A 417 0.64 -48.56 -8.14
C ASP A 417 0.13 -47.16 -8.45
N ILE A 418 0.96 -46.32 -9.09
CA ILE A 418 0.57 -44.99 -9.58
C ILE A 418 -0.55 -45.13 -10.62
N ARG A 419 -0.39 -46.04 -11.59
CA ARG A 419 -1.40 -46.32 -12.62
C ARG A 419 -2.68 -46.91 -12.04
N SER A 420 -2.61 -47.69 -10.97
CA SER A 420 -3.78 -48.20 -10.24
C SER A 420 -4.57 -47.07 -9.58
N TYR A 421 -3.88 -46.13 -8.93
CA TYR A 421 -4.50 -44.99 -8.27
C TYR A 421 -5.12 -43.98 -9.26
N GLU A 422 -4.46 -43.73 -10.40
CA GLU A 422 -5.02 -42.91 -11.48
C GLU A 422 -6.30 -43.52 -12.09
N ARG A 423 -6.35 -44.85 -12.24
CA ARG A 423 -7.56 -45.56 -12.70
C ARG A 423 -8.69 -45.45 -11.68
N PHE A 424 -8.39 -45.48 -10.39
CA PHE A 424 -9.38 -45.28 -9.33
C PHE A 424 -9.97 -43.86 -9.37
N LEU A 425 -9.12 -42.82 -9.45
CA LEU A 425 -9.57 -41.43 -9.53
C LEU A 425 -10.44 -41.15 -10.77
N LYS A 426 -10.04 -41.67 -11.94
CA LYS A 426 -10.84 -41.55 -13.18
C LYS A 426 -12.22 -42.20 -13.04
N ARG A 427 -12.32 -43.36 -12.39
CA ARG A 427 -13.62 -44.04 -12.17
C ARG A 427 -14.52 -43.25 -11.22
N GLU A 428 -13.96 -42.66 -10.17
CA GLU A 428 -14.74 -41.90 -9.19
C GLU A 428 -15.25 -40.57 -9.76
N LEU A 429 -14.44 -39.89 -10.58
CA LEU A 429 -14.86 -38.70 -11.33
C LEU A 429 -16.01 -39.00 -12.31
N LEU A 430 -15.89 -40.08 -13.09
CA LEU A 430 -16.91 -40.49 -14.06
C LEU A 430 -18.23 -40.88 -13.35
N ARG A 431 -18.14 -41.51 -12.18
CA ARG A 431 -19.30 -41.85 -11.36
C ARG A 431 -20.03 -40.60 -10.87
N ARG A 432 -19.29 -39.55 -10.47
CA ARG A 432 -19.88 -38.28 -10.01
C ARG A 432 -20.48 -37.45 -11.14
N GLN A 433 -19.87 -37.44 -12.32
CA GLN A 433 -20.47 -36.84 -13.52
C GLN A 433 -21.81 -37.49 -13.86
N LYS A 434 -21.89 -38.83 -13.87
CA LYS A 434 -23.16 -39.54 -14.09
C LYS A 434 -24.22 -39.26 -13.03
N VAL A 435 -23.81 -39.04 -11.77
CA VAL A 435 -24.73 -38.67 -10.68
C VAL A 435 -25.21 -37.22 -10.80
N ALA A 436 -24.38 -36.31 -11.31
CA ALA A 436 -24.75 -34.92 -11.57
C ALA A 436 -25.72 -34.81 -12.77
N GLU A 437 -25.46 -35.57 -13.84
CA GLU A 437 -26.32 -35.66 -15.02
C GLU A 437 -27.68 -36.27 -14.68
N ALA A 438 -27.72 -37.32 -13.85
CA ALA A 438 -28.96 -37.96 -13.41
C ALA A 438 -29.83 -37.10 -12.48
N LYS A 439 -29.28 -36.02 -11.90
CA LYS A 439 -30.00 -35.12 -10.98
C LYS A 439 -30.55 -33.85 -11.63
N GLY A 440 -30.33 -33.64 -12.93
CA GLY A 440 -30.95 -32.53 -13.69
C GLY A 440 -30.71 -31.13 -13.13
N SER A 441 -29.66 -30.92 -12.33
CA SER A 441 -29.40 -29.65 -11.65
C SER A 441 -28.29 -28.86 -12.36
N ASN A 442 -28.66 -27.84 -13.14
CA ASN A 442 -27.73 -26.92 -13.79
C ASN A 442 -27.25 -25.79 -12.85
N LYS A 443 -27.01 -26.10 -11.57
CA LYS A 443 -26.46 -25.18 -10.57
C LYS A 443 -25.37 -25.88 -9.79
N MET A 444 -24.11 -25.54 -10.09
CA MET A 444 -22.96 -25.93 -9.29
C MET A 444 -22.89 -24.98 -8.08
N HIS A 445 -23.43 -25.41 -6.94
CA HIS A 445 -23.17 -24.75 -5.66
C HIS A 445 -21.76 -25.10 -5.19
N THR A 446 -21.02 -24.06 -4.78
CA THR A 446 -19.72 -24.12 -4.12
C THR A 446 -19.85 -24.72 -2.71
N ASP A 447 -19.46 -25.97 -2.54
CA ASP A 447 -19.20 -26.58 -1.23
C ASP A 447 -17.79 -27.20 -1.22
N ASN A 448 -16.79 -26.39 -0.84
CA ASN A 448 -15.39 -26.79 -0.76
C ASN A 448 -14.96 -27.42 0.59
N GLU A 449 -15.89 -27.84 1.45
CA GLU A 449 -15.54 -28.33 2.81
C GLU A 449 -15.53 -29.86 3.01
N ALA A 450 -15.70 -30.69 1.98
CA ALA A 450 -15.76 -32.15 2.16
C ALA A 450 -14.47 -32.93 1.78
N PHE A 451 -13.31 -32.27 1.64
CA PHE A 451 -12.10 -32.92 1.11
C PHE A 451 -11.26 -33.72 2.14
N PHE A 452 -11.57 -33.66 3.45
CA PHE A 452 -10.81 -34.38 4.49
C PHE A 452 -11.69 -35.30 5.34
N ARG A 453 -12.09 -36.45 4.78
CA ARG A 453 -12.41 -37.65 5.58
C ARG A 453 -11.73 -38.87 4.95
N LYS A 454 -10.86 -39.54 5.71
CA LYS A 454 -10.19 -40.79 5.32
C LYS A 454 -11.21 -41.84 4.86
N PRO A 455 -11.04 -42.49 3.70
CA PRO A 455 -11.84 -43.66 3.36
C PRO A 455 -11.44 -44.84 4.25
N LYS A 456 -12.44 -45.58 4.77
CA LYS A 456 -12.22 -46.94 5.27
C LYS A 456 -11.87 -47.84 4.08
N MET A 457 -10.71 -48.49 4.13
CA MET A 457 -10.36 -49.55 3.18
C MET A 457 -10.95 -50.87 3.70
N ASP A 458 -11.78 -51.51 2.89
CA ASP A 458 -12.21 -52.90 3.10
C ASP A 458 -11.59 -53.79 2.00
N GLY A 459 -10.65 -54.67 2.39
CA GLY A 459 -10.15 -55.86 1.67
C GLY A 459 -8.68 -55.85 1.20
N PRO A 460 -8.01 -57.01 1.03
CA PRO A 460 -8.09 -58.28 1.76
C PRO A 460 -6.98 -58.42 2.83
N THR A 461 -7.25 -59.24 3.83
CA THR A 461 -6.39 -59.60 4.98
C THR A 461 -4.96 -60.03 4.59
N ILE A 462 -3.96 -59.35 5.16
CA ILE A 462 -2.60 -59.85 5.31
C ILE A 462 -2.44 -60.35 6.75
N ASP A 463 -2.02 -61.60 6.88
CA ASP A 463 -1.85 -62.37 8.12
C ASP A 463 -0.86 -61.70 9.11
N PRO A 464 -1.29 -61.34 10.34
CA PRO A 464 -0.43 -60.71 11.34
C PRO A 464 0.62 -61.63 11.99
N GLN A 465 0.70 -62.92 11.65
CA GLN A 465 1.61 -63.87 12.31
C GLN A 465 2.97 -64.10 11.60
N LYS A 466 3.31 -63.36 10.55
CA LYS A 466 4.57 -63.57 9.79
C LYS A 466 5.68 -62.52 9.94
N ILE A 467 5.70 -61.73 11.01
CA ILE A 467 6.84 -60.84 11.27
C ILE A 467 7.42 -61.08 12.66
N HIS A 468 8.27 -62.10 12.74
CA HIS A 468 9.27 -62.24 13.80
C HIS A 468 10.67 -62.47 13.21
N LYS A 469 11.57 -61.55 13.60
CA LYS A 469 13.05 -61.62 13.72
C LYS A 469 13.92 -61.62 12.45
N PHE A 470 14.70 -60.54 12.31
CA PHE A 470 16.19 -60.47 12.24
C PHE A 470 16.58 -58.97 12.31
N HIS A 471 17.01 -58.37 13.43
CA HIS A 471 18.34 -58.30 14.09
C HIS A 471 19.49 -57.63 13.29
N PHE A 472 19.92 -56.44 13.77
CA PHE A 472 21.32 -55.96 13.92
C PHE A 472 21.30 -54.82 14.97
N SER A 473 21.61 -55.09 16.24
CA SER A 473 22.89 -55.04 16.97
C SER A 473 23.40 -53.63 17.33
N LYS A 474 23.70 -53.45 18.62
CA LYS A 474 24.24 -52.25 19.26
C LYS A 474 25.77 -52.33 19.36
N ALA A 475 26.39 -51.15 19.31
CA ALA A 475 27.52 -50.67 20.11
C ALA A 475 29.00 -50.88 19.67
N SER A 476 29.70 -49.74 19.77
CA SER A 476 31.11 -49.45 20.14
C SER A 476 31.84 -48.70 19.01
N CYS A 477 32.79 -47.79 19.20
CA CYS A 477 33.60 -47.41 20.35
C CYS A 477 34.22 -46.01 20.08
N ALA A 478 34.71 -45.38 21.14
CA ALA A 478 35.24 -44.01 21.22
C ALA A 478 36.61 -43.75 20.54
N LYS A 479 36.92 -42.46 20.31
CA LYS A 479 38.24 -41.79 20.43
C LYS A 479 38.03 -40.25 20.34
N LYS A 480 38.04 -39.52 21.47
CA LYS A 480 39.17 -38.80 22.14
C LYS A 480 39.52 -37.44 21.47
N VAL A 481 39.22 -36.29 22.10
CA VAL A 481 40.06 -35.43 23.01
C VAL A 481 40.34 -34.10 22.26
N SER A 482 40.23 -32.86 22.77
CA SER A 482 40.58 -32.25 24.08
C SER A 482 39.89 -30.89 24.39
N CYS A 483 39.64 -30.64 25.70
CA CYS A 483 39.81 -29.42 26.54
C CYS A 483 39.18 -28.05 26.11
N HIS A 484 38.53 -27.23 26.95
CA HIS A 484 38.71 -26.95 28.40
C HIS A 484 37.41 -26.47 29.11
N GLU A 485 37.36 -26.71 30.43
CA GLU A 485 36.48 -26.14 31.48
C GLU A 485 36.62 -24.60 31.54
N ALA A 486 35.69 -23.76 32.02
CA ALA A 486 34.91 -23.69 33.27
C ALA A 486 33.82 -22.60 33.07
N GLY A 487 32.68 -22.45 33.74
CA GLY A 487 32.07 -23.04 34.92
C GLY A 487 30.82 -22.20 35.27
N MET A 488 29.87 -22.84 35.96
CA MET A 488 28.71 -22.29 36.72
C MET A 488 27.46 -21.75 35.99
N VAL A 489 26.33 -22.28 36.48
CA VAL A 489 24.89 -22.21 36.13
C VAL A 489 24.23 -21.41 37.30
N PRO A 490 23.05 -20.69 37.22
CA PRO A 490 21.78 -21.38 36.97
C PRO A 490 20.51 -20.66 36.46
N LYS A 491 19.58 -21.56 36.03
CA LYS A 491 18.09 -21.54 36.06
C LYS A 491 17.29 -20.80 34.98
N LYS A 492 16.69 -21.61 34.07
CA LYS A 492 15.36 -21.38 33.49
C LYS A 492 14.50 -22.61 33.78
N GLU A 493 13.42 -22.43 34.54
CA GLU A 493 12.36 -23.41 34.68
C GLU A 493 11.31 -23.19 33.59
N THR A 494 11.06 -24.26 32.84
CA THR A 494 9.95 -24.45 31.91
C THR A 494 8.79 -25.12 32.64
N ALA A 495 7.57 -24.61 32.49
CA ALA A 495 6.35 -25.33 32.83
C ALA A 495 5.43 -25.43 31.61
N ALA A 496 5.01 -26.65 31.32
CA ALA A 496 4.19 -27.07 30.20
C ALA A 496 2.69 -26.74 30.40
N PHE A 497 1.97 -26.57 29.30
CA PHE A 497 0.50 -26.57 29.29
C PHE A 497 -0.02 -27.70 28.40
N THR A 498 -0.81 -28.58 29.01
CA THR A 498 -1.61 -29.63 28.38
C THR A 498 -3.01 -29.06 28.12
N VAL A 499 -3.53 -29.20 26.89
CA VAL A 499 -4.86 -28.73 26.50
C VAL A 499 -5.91 -29.79 26.82
N ASN A 500 -6.95 -29.43 27.55
CA ASN A 500 -8.16 -30.24 27.75
C ASN A 500 -9.39 -29.53 27.15
N LYS A 501 -10.23 -30.31 26.47
CA LYS A 501 -11.40 -29.84 25.68
C LYS A 501 -12.63 -29.53 26.56
N THR A 502 -13.49 -28.66 26.00
CA THR A 502 -14.93 -28.45 26.24
C THR A 502 -15.40 -27.79 27.54
N LYS A 503 -15.93 -26.55 27.43
CA LYS A 503 -17.29 -26.15 27.83
C LYS A 503 -17.60 -24.72 27.37
N ARG A 504 -18.80 -24.52 26.80
CA ARG A 504 -19.39 -23.21 26.46
C ARG A 504 -19.62 -22.40 27.74
N VAL A 505 -19.27 -21.12 27.73
CA VAL A 505 -19.70 -20.13 28.74
C VAL A 505 -20.29 -18.93 28.00
N LYS A 506 -21.53 -18.56 28.38
CA LYS A 506 -22.22 -17.34 27.98
C LYS A 506 -21.57 -16.16 28.73
N PHE A 507 -21.33 -15.05 28.06
CA PHE A 507 -21.00 -13.78 28.70
C PHE A 507 -22.28 -12.93 28.82
N GLU A 508 -22.70 -12.68 30.06
CA GLU A 508 -23.56 -11.54 30.42
C GLU A 508 -22.62 -10.39 30.80
N GLU A 509 -22.67 -9.28 30.06
CA GLU A 509 -22.04 -8.02 30.47
C GLU A 509 -23.14 -7.09 31.01
N SER A 510 -23.11 -6.87 32.31
CA SER A 510 -23.91 -5.84 32.99
C SER A 510 -23.14 -4.52 32.99
N VAL A 511 -23.60 -3.55 32.19
CA VAL A 511 -23.19 -2.14 32.25
C VAL A 511 -24.27 -1.36 33.00
N PRO A 512 -23.97 -0.62 34.08
CA PRO A 512 -24.98 0.19 34.76
C PRO A 512 -25.28 1.46 33.94
N VAL A 513 -26.53 1.56 33.49
CA VAL A 513 -27.13 2.74 32.84
C VAL A 513 -27.61 3.71 33.92
N LEU A 514 -27.14 4.96 33.88
CA LEU A 514 -27.69 6.07 34.65
C LEU A 514 -28.93 6.63 33.92
N PRO A 515 -30.07 6.89 34.60
CA PRO A 515 -31.30 7.28 33.94
C PRO A 515 -31.33 8.77 33.56
N ILE A 516 -31.66 9.03 32.28
CA ILE A 516 -32.01 10.34 31.75
C ILE A 516 -33.45 10.66 32.16
N ALA A 517 -33.62 11.68 33.00
CA ALA A 517 -34.93 12.22 33.34
C ALA A 517 -35.44 13.12 32.20
N SER A 518 -36.69 12.86 31.82
CA SER A 518 -37.50 13.54 30.84
C SER A 518 -37.93 14.94 31.30
N ILE A 519 -37.74 15.96 30.45
CA ILE A 519 -38.36 17.28 30.64
C ILE A 519 -39.12 17.65 29.36
N LYS A 520 -40.42 17.94 29.57
CA LYS A 520 -41.44 18.33 28.59
C LYS A 520 -41.16 19.71 27.99
N LYS A 521 -41.55 19.90 26.72
CA LYS A 521 -41.74 21.20 26.07
C LYS A 521 -43.08 21.84 26.50
N GLU A 522 -43.09 23.15 26.71
CA GLU A 522 -44.17 24.12 26.36
C GLU A 522 -43.62 25.59 26.44
N PRO A 523 -44.28 26.61 25.83
CA PRO A 523 -43.61 27.76 25.17
C PRO A 523 -43.89 29.19 25.71
N ALA A 524 -43.21 30.18 25.11
CA ALA A 524 -43.42 31.67 25.12
C ALA A 524 -43.02 32.41 26.44
N ALA A 525 -42.55 33.68 26.50
CA ALA A 525 -42.48 34.87 25.64
C ALA A 525 -41.38 35.85 26.21
N PRO A 526 -41.15 37.07 25.64
CA PRO A 526 -39.88 37.81 25.77
C PRO A 526 -39.87 38.88 26.87
N THR A 527 -38.69 39.21 27.42
CA THR A 527 -38.46 40.49 28.11
C THR A 527 -37.02 41.00 27.97
N ASN A 528 -36.90 42.20 27.40
CA ASN A 528 -35.77 43.11 27.52
C ASN A 528 -35.43 43.36 29.00
N LYS A 529 -34.13 43.39 29.35
CA LYS A 529 -33.49 44.48 30.11
C LYS A 529 -31.99 44.28 30.25
N THR A 530 -31.30 45.36 29.95
CA THR A 530 -29.87 45.64 30.03
C THR A 530 -29.34 45.49 31.45
N ALA A 531 -28.22 44.78 31.62
CA ALA A 531 -27.37 44.91 32.81
C ALA A 531 -25.90 44.72 32.41
N ILE A 532 -25.15 45.82 32.53
CA ILE A 532 -23.70 45.91 32.37
C ILE A 532 -23.05 45.21 33.56
N ILE A 533 -22.28 44.14 33.32
CA ILE A 533 -21.38 43.54 34.32
C ILE A 533 -20.00 43.38 33.71
N LYS A 534 -19.03 44.14 34.24
CA LYS A 534 -17.60 44.04 33.93
C LYS A 534 -17.05 42.68 34.40
N PRO A 535 -16.28 41.92 33.60
CA PRO A 535 -15.63 40.72 34.11
C PRO A 535 -14.38 41.09 34.92
N ALA A 536 -14.39 40.70 36.20
CA ALA A 536 -13.24 40.73 37.08
C ALA A 536 -12.20 39.69 36.63
N LYS A 537 -10.93 40.12 36.56
CA LYS A 537 -9.75 39.27 36.35
C LYS A 537 -9.68 38.19 37.44
N LYS A 538 -9.88 36.92 37.09
CA LYS A 538 -9.38 35.78 37.88
C LYS A 538 -8.13 35.22 37.19
N ARG A 539 -6.99 35.35 37.87
CA ARG A 539 -5.73 34.69 37.56
C ARG A 539 -5.93 33.17 37.70
N VAL A 540 -5.62 32.42 36.66
CA VAL A 540 -5.39 30.97 36.71
C VAL A 540 -3.89 30.78 37.02
N PRO A 541 -3.48 29.96 38.00
CA PRO A 541 -2.08 29.74 38.28
C PRO A 541 -1.42 28.91 37.17
N ALA A 542 -0.21 29.34 36.77
CA ALA A 542 0.65 28.66 35.83
C ALA A 542 1.11 27.30 36.38
N ILE A 543 1.09 26.28 35.53
CA ILE A 543 1.75 24.99 35.76
C ILE A 543 3.22 25.17 35.38
N ASP A 544 4.10 25.05 36.37
CA ASP A 544 5.55 25.08 36.22
C ASP A 544 6.04 23.71 35.73
N TYR A 545 6.61 23.67 34.52
CA TYR A 545 7.17 22.46 33.90
C TYR A 545 8.70 22.34 34.08
N ASN A 546 9.27 22.87 35.16
CA ASN A 546 10.68 22.64 35.51
C ASN A 546 10.85 21.72 36.72
N ARG A 547 10.52 20.43 36.57
CA ARG A 547 11.07 19.37 37.46
C ARG A 547 10.88 17.95 36.92
N LEU A 548 11.66 17.57 35.92
CA LEU A 548 12.01 16.17 35.68
C LEU A 548 13.52 16.10 35.49
N GLN A 549 14.23 15.85 36.59
CA GLN A 549 15.64 15.49 36.54
C GLN A 549 15.78 14.10 35.91
N PHE A 550 16.60 14.04 34.87
CA PHE A 550 17.14 12.81 34.32
C PHE A 550 18.10 12.19 35.35
N GLU A 551 17.69 11.10 36.00
CA GLU A 551 18.62 10.19 36.64
C GLU A 551 19.35 9.39 35.56
N ARG A 552 20.63 9.72 35.36
CA ARG A 552 21.59 8.94 34.56
C ARG A 552 22.04 7.73 35.39
N CYS A 553 21.65 6.53 34.97
CA CYS A 553 22.31 5.29 35.40
C CYS A 553 23.48 4.99 34.45
N PHE A 554 24.70 5.40 34.84
CA PHE A 554 25.95 4.81 34.37
C PHE A 554 26.66 4.21 35.59
N PRO A 555 27.05 2.92 35.59
CA PRO A 555 27.91 2.39 36.63
C PRO A 555 29.37 2.77 36.33
N ILE A 556 29.90 3.73 37.08
CA ILE A 556 31.35 3.93 37.23
C ILE A 556 31.83 2.88 38.23
N ASN A 557 32.59 1.90 37.74
CA ASN A 557 33.34 0.98 38.57
C ASN A 557 34.79 1.51 38.66
N ARG A 558 35.17 2.05 39.82
CA ARG A 558 36.58 2.24 40.20
C ARG A 558 36.76 2.09 41.71
N GLY A 559 37.62 1.15 42.07
CA GLY A 559 38.47 1.25 43.25
C GLY A 559 38.60 -0.04 44.06
N ALA A 560 39.68 -0.81 43.86
CA ALA A 560 40.86 -0.79 44.73
C ALA A 560 41.86 -1.91 44.40
N GLN A 561 43.15 -1.54 44.44
CA GLN A 561 44.41 -2.28 44.22
C GLN A 561 44.88 -2.52 42.78
#